data_AF-A0AAE0IBA9-F1
#
_entry.id   AF-A0AAE0IBA9-F1
#
_cell.length_a   1.000
_cell.length_b   1.000
_cell.length_c   1.000
_cell.angle_alpha   90.00
_cell.angle_beta   90.00
_cell.angle_gamma   90.00
#
_symmetry.space_group_name_H-M   'P 1'
#
loop_
_entity.id
_entity.type
_entity.pdbx_description
1 polymer ?
#
loop_
_entity_poly.entity_id
_entity_poly.type
_entity_poly.pdbx_seq_one_letter_code
_entity_poly.pdbx_strand_id
1 'polypeptide(L)'
;MANSASDDKPPTDILVLGSLSKSPAFFSFDEDDDEPAKNAAPVKLAHDALGVPQMGLTSNMVRIPEIVLFKPSFPNQVAAAAQQMTSFIQPAMPYLMPGLGTVSSSQDSNALAAKVVGRAHEIAQDFPPIWYVNLPTSSMTDARRQELRERVQAVQDFKSWSSLKWWADVFKAVPTTPGDLHNKMVQSSAFAFRAAQEMGRLEWLRSDKPNAIRSQTFECMQKDLHQNIMELAIGTFQGLDEISRRALEPIFKEVLNSASDKTVEFEDHRVVMAEKHELNSSTNKMVSSIRLISFQIGESFYSIDEGKDGIRRMVRCTVEFMQFDAEFDLAIWNRFEGGIAAEQKQACRDFILKRTVDMDRPVATVAGWKLDDDSDCSD
;
A
#
# COMPACT_ATOMS: atom_id res chain seq x y z
N MET A 1 6.14 -73.53 38.95
CA MET A 1 5.08 -72.57 38.59
C MET A 1 5.79 -71.38 37.95
N ALA A 2 6.08 -71.43 36.64
CA ALA A 2 5.20 -71.11 35.48
C ALA A 2 4.89 -69.59 35.43
N ASN A 3 4.99 -68.85 34.33
CA ASN A 3 5.43 -69.11 32.95
C ASN A 3 5.70 -67.76 32.25
N SER A 4 6.50 -67.84 31.20
CA SER A 4 6.79 -66.87 30.14
C SER A 4 5.61 -66.63 29.16
N ALA A 5 5.54 -65.41 28.59
CA ALA A 5 5.00 -65.02 27.26
C ALA A 5 5.42 -63.55 27.04
N SER A 6 6.11 -63.04 26.02
CA SER A 6 6.23 -63.24 24.56
C SER A 6 4.96 -62.93 23.76
N ASP A 7 4.96 -61.76 23.11
CA ASP A 7 4.31 -61.38 21.84
C ASP A 7 4.79 -59.93 21.57
N ASP A 8 5.61 -59.54 20.59
CA ASP A 8 5.86 -59.89 19.18
C ASP A 8 4.99 -59.10 18.17
N LYS A 9 5.70 -58.18 17.46
CA LYS A 9 5.44 -57.51 16.15
C LYS A 9 4.34 -56.43 15.98
N PRO A 10 4.38 -55.60 14.90
CA PRO A 10 5.41 -55.42 13.86
C PRO A 10 5.84 -53.94 13.60
N PRO A 11 6.83 -53.68 12.72
CA PRO A 11 7.30 -52.35 12.36
C PRO A 11 6.41 -51.69 11.28
N THR A 12 6.25 -50.37 11.37
CA THR A 12 5.59 -49.57 10.35
C THR A 12 6.57 -49.26 9.22
N ASP A 13 6.42 -49.97 8.11
CA ASP A 13 7.00 -49.61 6.82
C ASP A 13 6.44 -48.26 6.35
N ILE A 14 7.31 -47.27 6.11
CA ILE A 14 6.97 -46.07 5.35
C ILE A 14 7.42 -46.30 3.90
N LEU A 15 6.41 -46.44 3.04
CA LEU A 15 6.49 -46.38 1.59
C LEU A 15 7.15 -45.07 1.14
N VAL A 16 8.34 -45.16 0.56
CA VAL A 16 8.90 -44.14 -0.33
C VAL A 16 8.34 -44.42 -1.73
N LEU A 17 7.29 -43.71 -2.10
CA LEU A 17 6.85 -43.63 -3.49
C LEU A 17 7.67 -42.56 -4.20
N GLY A 18 8.56 -43.01 -5.08
CA GLY A 18 9.09 -42.17 -6.15
C GLY A 18 8.05 -41.98 -7.24
N SER A 19 7.97 -40.78 -7.81
CA SER A 19 7.48 -40.59 -9.19
C SER A 19 8.05 -39.31 -9.81
N LEU A 20 8.87 -39.53 -10.86
CA LEU A 20 8.77 -38.96 -12.20
C LEU A 20 8.66 -37.43 -12.28
N SER A 21 9.75 -36.72 -12.57
CA SER A 21 10.26 -36.45 -13.93
C SER A 21 9.17 -36.05 -14.93
N LYS A 22 9.11 -34.76 -15.26
CA LYS A 22 8.80 -34.26 -16.61
C LYS A 22 9.13 -32.77 -16.71
N SER A 23 10.22 -32.50 -17.42
CA SER A 23 10.57 -31.20 -17.99
C SER A 23 9.48 -30.72 -18.95
N PRO A 24 9.20 -29.42 -19.05
CA PRO A 24 8.58 -28.85 -20.23
C PRO A 24 9.66 -28.53 -21.28
N ALA A 25 9.30 -28.83 -22.52
CA ALA A 25 10.10 -28.68 -23.72
C ALA A 25 10.40 -27.20 -24.02
N PHE A 26 11.67 -26.94 -24.34
CA PHE A 26 12.11 -25.76 -25.08
C PHE A 26 11.60 -25.88 -26.51
N PHE A 27 10.84 -24.88 -26.97
CA PHE A 27 10.66 -24.61 -28.39
C PHE A 27 11.70 -23.55 -28.79
N SER A 28 12.74 -23.99 -29.50
CA SER A 28 13.62 -23.14 -30.28
C SER A 28 12.94 -22.87 -31.62
N PHE A 29 12.74 -21.60 -31.96
CA PHE A 29 12.37 -21.18 -33.31
C PHE A 29 13.59 -20.48 -33.90
N ASP A 30 14.28 -21.19 -34.78
CA ASP A 30 15.28 -20.64 -35.69
C ASP A 30 14.53 -19.96 -36.85
N GLU A 31 14.72 -18.65 -37.02
CA GLU A 31 14.49 -17.99 -38.30
C GLU A 31 15.71 -17.12 -38.61
N ASP A 32 16.53 -17.66 -39.52
CA ASP A 32 17.62 -16.99 -40.22
C ASP A 32 17.09 -16.02 -41.30
N ASP A 33 17.88 -14.96 -41.51
CA ASP A 33 18.14 -14.23 -42.76
C ASP A 33 16.99 -13.51 -43.51
N ASP A 34 17.06 -12.17 -43.54
CA ASP A 34 17.47 -11.44 -44.76
C ASP A 34 17.46 -9.91 -44.56
N GLU A 35 18.66 -9.31 -44.57
CA GLU A 35 18.89 -7.91 -45.00
C GLU A 35 19.11 -7.93 -46.53
N PRO A 36 18.81 -6.88 -47.33
CA PRO A 36 19.67 -5.69 -47.29
C PRO A 36 19.10 -4.35 -47.83
N ALA A 37 19.98 -3.34 -47.73
CA ALA A 37 20.16 -2.14 -48.57
C ALA A 37 19.43 -0.85 -48.14
N LYS A 38 20.14 0.13 -47.56
CA LYS A 38 21.04 1.15 -48.17
C LYS A 38 20.34 2.28 -48.94
N ASN A 39 20.56 3.48 -48.40
CA ASN A 39 20.90 4.76 -49.03
C ASN A 39 19.84 5.88 -49.19
N ALA A 40 20.35 7.07 -48.79
CA ALA A 40 20.14 8.43 -49.35
C ALA A 40 18.98 9.30 -48.81
N ALA A 41 19.30 10.10 -47.77
CA ALA A 41 19.55 11.56 -47.80
C ALA A 41 18.60 12.53 -48.59
N PRO A 42 18.58 13.84 -48.28
CA PRO A 42 17.39 14.58 -47.87
C PRO A 42 16.93 15.65 -48.87
N VAL A 43 15.63 15.98 -48.94
CA VAL A 43 15.14 17.13 -49.73
C VAL A 43 14.01 17.90 -49.05
N LYS A 44 14.35 19.15 -48.72
CA LYS A 44 13.59 20.41 -48.70
C LYS A 44 12.05 20.36 -48.79
N LEU A 45 11.40 20.89 -47.75
CA LEU A 45 10.05 21.45 -47.77
C LEU A 45 10.06 22.80 -48.51
N ALA A 46 9.24 22.92 -49.54
CA ALA A 46 8.84 24.18 -50.15
C ALA A 46 7.31 24.27 -50.14
N HIS A 47 6.82 25.45 -49.77
CA HIS A 47 5.46 25.93 -49.92
C HIS A 47 5.02 25.90 -51.39
N ASP A 48 3.82 25.40 -51.70
CA ASP A 48 2.69 26.22 -52.17
C ASP A 48 1.50 25.40 -52.70
N ALA A 49 0.31 25.89 -52.32
CA ALA A 49 -0.90 26.10 -53.11
C ALA A 49 -1.58 24.97 -53.93
N LEU A 50 -2.85 24.75 -53.54
CA LEU A 50 -4.06 24.62 -54.37
C LEU A 50 -4.25 23.36 -55.24
N GLY A 51 -5.32 22.62 -54.90
CA GLY A 51 -5.99 21.70 -55.82
C GLY A 51 -6.86 20.68 -55.10
N VAL A 52 -8.10 21.06 -54.76
CA VAL A 52 -9.14 20.12 -54.31
C VAL A 52 -9.89 19.60 -55.53
N PRO A 53 -9.85 18.29 -55.82
CA PRO A 53 -10.96 17.62 -56.48
C PRO A 53 -11.70 16.72 -55.49
N GLN A 54 -13.00 16.98 -55.32
CA GLN A 54 -13.92 16.05 -54.68
C GLN A 54 -14.01 14.75 -55.50
N MET A 55 -13.64 13.63 -54.89
CA MET A 55 -14.10 12.31 -55.32
C MET A 55 -14.82 11.61 -54.18
N GLY A 56 -16.02 11.16 -54.48
CA GLY A 56 -16.94 10.50 -53.55
C GLY A 56 -16.37 9.20 -53.01
N LEU A 57 -16.44 9.05 -51.70
CA LEU A 57 -16.22 7.80 -51.01
C LEU A 57 -17.58 7.22 -50.63
N THR A 58 -17.86 6.04 -51.19
CA THR A 58 -18.94 5.15 -50.77
C THR A 58 -18.67 4.70 -49.33
N SER A 59 -19.59 5.06 -48.44
CA SER A 59 -19.58 4.68 -47.03
C SER A 59 -19.87 3.17 -46.90
N ASN A 60 -18.81 2.37 -46.73
CA ASN A 60 -18.94 1.03 -46.17
C ASN A 60 -18.91 1.17 -44.64
N MET A 61 -20.11 1.17 -44.05
CA MET A 61 -20.30 1.07 -42.60
C MET A 61 -19.74 -0.26 -42.10
N VAL A 62 -18.52 -0.23 -41.56
CA VAL A 62 -18.06 -1.25 -40.62
C VAL A 62 -18.84 -1.02 -39.33
N ARG A 63 -19.77 -1.93 -39.00
CA ARG A 63 -20.44 -1.97 -37.69
C ARG A 63 -19.39 -2.24 -36.63
N ILE A 64 -19.00 -1.21 -35.89
CA ILE A 64 -18.35 -1.36 -34.59
C ILE A 64 -19.39 -2.00 -33.66
N PRO A 65 -19.14 -3.17 -33.06
CA PRO A 65 -20.06 -3.74 -32.09
C PRO A 65 -20.20 -2.75 -30.92
N GLU A 66 -21.45 -2.50 -30.57
CA GLU A 66 -21.88 -1.68 -29.45
C GLU A 66 -21.18 -2.19 -28.17
N ILE A 67 -20.18 -1.45 -27.69
CA ILE A 67 -19.54 -1.73 -26.41
C ILE A 67 -20.63 -1.51 -25.37
N VAL A 68 -21.16 -2.63 -24.85
CA VAL A 68 -22.09 -2.65 -23.73
C VAL A 68 -21.35 -2.02 -22.55
N LEU A 69 -21.68 -0.76 -22.28
CA LEU A 69 -21.19 -0.02 -21.12
C LEU A 69 -21.77 -0.69 -19.87
N PHE A 70 -21.11 -1.75 -19.39
CA PHE A 70 -21.40 -2.30 -18.07
C PHE A 70 -21.15 -1.19 -17.06
N LYS A 71 -22.22 -0.66 -16.50
CA LYS A 71 -22.17 0.10 -15.26
C LYS A 71 -21.94 -0.95 -14.17
N PRO A 72 -20.75 -1.08 -13.58
CA PRO A 72 -20.59 -1.99 -12.46
C PRO A 72 -21.42 -1.43 -11.30
N SER A 73 -22.57 -2.04 -11.04
CA SER A 73 -23.30 -1.87 -9.79
C SER A 73 -22.57 -2.72 -8.75
N PHE A 74 -21.57 -2.13 -8.10
CA PHE A 74 -20.83 -2.82 -7.05
C PHE A 74 -21.72 -3.06 -5.82
N PRO A 75 -21.59 -4.20 -5.12
CA PRO A 75 -22.33 -4.43 -3.88
C PRO A 75 -21.88 -3.45 -2.80
N ASN A 76 -22.84 -2.76 -2.22
CA ASN A 76 -22.77 -1.80 -1.12
C ASN A 76 -22.17 -2.36 0.19
N GLN A 77 -21.39 -3.45 0.22
CA GLN A 77 -20.97 -4.09 1.49
C GLN A 77 -19.82 -3.37 2.19
N VAL A 78 -18.84 -2.83 1.46
CA VAL A 78 -17.78 -1.99 2.05
C VAL A 78 -18.35 -0.62 2.41
N ALA A 79 -19.19 -0.05 1.55
CA ALA A 79 -19.96 1.15 1.88
C ALA A 79 -20.89 0.90 3.08
N ALA A 80 -21.48 -0.29 3.25
CA ALA A 80 -22.32 -0.64 4.40
C ALA A 80 -21.48 -0.93 5.65
N ALA A 81 -20.30 -1.54 5.53
CA ALA A 81 -19.36 -1.69 6.64
C ALA A 81 -18.76 -0.34 7.04
N ALA A 82 -18.45 0.53 6.08
CA ALA A 82 -18.02 1.91 6.28
C ALA A 82 -19.17 2.80 6.77
N GLN A 83 -20.42 2.53 6.37
CA GLN A 83 -21.65 3.17 6.86
C GLN A 83 -22.03 2.68 8.27
N GLN A 84 -21.78 1.41 8.58
CA GLN A 84 -21.87 0.86 9.93
C GLN A 84 -20.74 1.44 10.79
N MET A 85 -19.51 1.50 10.29
CA MET A 85 -18.40 2.17 10.99
C MET A 85 -18.66 3.67 11.15
N THR A 86 -19.36 4.32 10.22
CA THR A 86 -19.78 5.73 10.35
C THR A 86 -21.01 5.91 11.23
N SER A 87 -21.88 4.91 11.37
CA SER A 87 -22.99 4.93 12.34
C SER A 87 -22.54 4.57 13.78
N PHE A 88 -21.38 3.91 13.91
CA PHE A 88 -20.62 3.79 15.17
C PHE A 88 -19.73 5.01 15.45
N ILE A 89 -19.75 6.06 14.60
CA ILE A 89 -19.21 7.37 14.97
C ILE A 89 -20.19 7.99 15.96
N GLN A 90 -20.03 7.61 17.24
CA GLN A 90 -20.29 8.58 18.28
C GLN A 90 -19.50 9.85 17.93
N PRO A 91 -20.07 11.07 18.07
CA PRO A 91 -19.29 12.28 17.98
C PRO A 91 -18.06 12.09 18.86
N ALA A 92 -16.89 12.46 18.34
CA ALA A 92 -15.61 12.41 19.05
C ALA A 92 -15.88 12.53 20.54
N MET A 93 -15.73 11.41 21.27
CA MET A 93 -15.92 11.40 22.71
C MET A 93 -15.19 12.64 23.21
N PRO A 94 -15.88 13.60 23.87
CA PRO A 94 -15.16 14.71 24.47
C PRO A 94 -14.11 14.03 25.33
N TYR A 95 -12.83 14.25 25.00
CA TYR A 95 -11.71 13.66 25.72
C TYR A 95 -11.99 13.90 27.20
N LEU A 96 -12.40 12.82 27.86
CA LEU A 96 -12.63 12.77 29.27
C LEU A 96 -11.28 13.13 29.85
N MET A 97 -11.22 14.32 30.45
CA MET A 97 -10.25 14.66 31.45
C MET A 97 -9.99 13.42 32.32
N PRO A 98 -8.73 13.12 32.67
CA PRO A 98 -8.40 11.97 33.49
C PRO A 98 -9.04 12.16 34.88
N GLY A 99 -10.15 11.49 35.10
CA GLY A 99 -10.95 11.59 36.31
C GLY A 99 -11.61 10.26 36.63
N LEU A 100 -10.93 9.49 37.49
CA LEU A 100 -11.48 8.46 38.37
C LEU A 100 -12.56 7.53 37.79
N GLY A 101 -12.13 6.34 37.35
CA GLY A 101 -13.07 5.26 37.02
C GLY A 101 -12.38 3.93 36.74
N THR A 102 -12.22 3.14 37.81
CA THR A 102 -12.02 1.68 37.85
C THR A 102 -10.80 1.09 37.16
N VAL A 103 -9.87 0.65 38.02
CA VAL A 103 -8.75 -0.26 37.74
C VAL A 103 -9.29 -1.55 37.10
N SER A 104 -9.40 -1.58 35.78
CA SER A 104 -9.29 -2.83 35.03
C SER A 104 -7.82 -3.22 35.09
N SER A 105 -7.53 -4.46 35.46
CA SER A 105 -6.16 -4.88 35.81
C SER A 105 -5.21 -4.61 34.63
N SER A 106 -4.04 -4.03 34.89
CA SER A 106 -3.02 -3.76 33.87
C SER A 106 -2.60 -5.03 33.10
N GLN A 107 -2.76 -6.20 33.72
CA GLN A 107 -2.49 -7.50 33.11
C GLN A 107 -3.47 -7.83 31.97
N ASP A 108 -4.76 -7.49 32.10
CA ASP A 108 -5.76 -7.76 31.06
C ASP A 108 -5.52 -6.89 29.82
N SER A 109 -5.07 -5.64 30.02
CA SER A 109 -4.74 -4.73 28.93
C SER A 109 -3.55 -5.22 28.10
N ASN A 110 -2.50 -5.72 28.76
CA ASN A 110 -1.31 -6.24 28.08
C ASN A 110 -1.61 -7.53 27.30
N ALA A 111 -2.40 -8.44 27.88
CA ALA A 111 -2.83 -9.65 27.19
C ALA A 111 -3.68 -9.35 25.96
N LEU A 112 -4.56 -8.34 26.04
CA LEU A 112 -5.34 -7.88 24.89
C LEU A 112 -4.44 -7.28 23.81
N ALA A 113 -3.51 -6.40 24.18
CA ALA A 113 -2.57 -5.79 23.23
C ALA A 113 -1.75 -6.85 22.49
N ALA A 114 -1.23 -7.86 23.18
CA ALA A 114 -0.49 -8.97 22.57
C ALA A 114 -1.35 -9.74 21.55
N LYS A 115 -2.63 -10.00 21.85
CA LYS A 115 -3.56 -10.66 20.91
C LYS A 115 -3.80 -9.80 19.67
N VAL A 116 -4.03 -8.49 19.85
CA VAL A 116 -4.23 -7.54 18.75
C VAL A 116 -2.99 -7.51 17.86
N VAL A 117 -1.79 -7.38 18.43
CA VAL A 117 -0.53 -7.34 17.69
C VAL A 117 -0.27 -8.64 16.94
N GLY A 118 -0.46 -9.80 17.59
CA GLY A 118 -0.25 -11.09 16.96
C GLY A 118 -1.13 -11.29 15.73
N ARG A 119 -2.42 -10.94 15.83
CA ARG A 119 -3.35 -11.01 14.70
C ARG A 119 -3.05 -9.97 13.62
N ALA A 120 -2.73 -8.74 14.02
CA ALA A 120 -2.33 -7.69 13.10
C ALA A 120 -1.10 -8.09 12.27
N HIS A 121 -0.11 -8.73 12.91
CA HIS A 121 1.07 -9.25 12.24
C HIS A 121 0.72 -10.33 11.22
N GLU A 122 -0.14 -11.28 11.58
CA GLU A 122 -0.63 -12.33 10.69
C GLU A 122 -1.35 -11.76 9.46
N ILE A 123 -2.24 -10.79 9.64
CA ILE A 123 -2.97 -10.15 8.53
C ILE A 123 -2.01 -9.38 7.63
N ALA A 124 -1.12 -8.59 8.24
CA ALA A 124 -0.24 -7.72 7.49
C ALA A 124 0.85 -8.46 6.71
N GLN A 125 1.12 -9.73 7.01
CA GLN A 125 1.98 -10.57 6.16
C GLN A 125 1.35 -10.77 4.78
N ASP A 126 0.04 -11.05 4.75
CA ASP A 126 -0.70 -11.37 3.52
C ASP A 126 -1.30 -10.12 2.84
N PHE A 127 -1.68 -9.12 3.63
CA PHE A 127 -2.42 -7.93 3.22
C PHE A 127 -1.90 -6.69 3.98
N PRO A 128 -0.73 -6.14 3.61
CA PRO A 128 -0.20 -4.95 4.28
C PRO A 128 -1.13 -3.74 4.10
N PRO A 129 -1.69 -3.16 5.17
CA PRO A 129 -2.60 -2.03 5.02
C PRO A 129 -1.90 -0.68 4.98
N ILE A 130 -0.69 -0.60 5.54
CA ILE A 130 0.07 0.64 5.71
C ILE A 130 1.56 0.43 5.47
N TRP A 131 2.19 1.40 4.82
CA TRP A 131 3.64 1.53 4.68
C TRP A 131 4.09 2.83 5.35
N TYR A 132 5.18 2.75 6.12
CA TYR A 132 5.78 3.91 6.75
C TYR A 132 7.03 4.33 5.98
N VAL A 133 7.18 5.63 5.78
CA VAL A 133 8.30 6.19 5.03
C VAL A 133 8.97 7.24 5.87
N ASN A 134 10.27 7.11 6.11
CA ASN A 134 11.07 8.14 6.74
C ASN A 134 11.87 8.86 5.64
N LEU A 135 11.52 10.12 5.40
CA LEU A 135 12.19 10.96 4.42
C LEU A 135 13.58 11.40 4.93
N PRO A 136 14.50 11.72 4.01
CA PRO A 136 15.87 12.07 4.35
C PRO A 136 15.97 13.23 5.33
N THR A 137 16.88 13.11 6.30
CA THR A 137 17.23 14.20 7.19
C THR A 137 18.47 14.93 6.68
N SER A 138 18.37 16.25 6.50
CA SER A 138 19.52 17.07 6.12
C SER A 138 20.64 16.96 7.17
N SER A 139 21.89 17.20 6.79
CA SER A 139 23.03 17.15 7.72
C SER A 139 22.82 18.07 8.94
N MET A 140 22.77 17.48 10.15
CA MET A 140 22.47 18.17 11.42
C MET A 140 23.68 18.28 12.35
N THR A 141 23.75 19.37 13.12
CA THR A 141 24.72 19.56 14.22
C THR A 141 24.40 18.65 15.42
N ASP A 142 25.40 18.37 16.26
CA ASP A 142 25.25 17.46 17.42
C ASP A 142 24.07 17.80 18.34
N ALA A 143 23.89 19.09 18.67
CA ALA A 143 22.78 19.55 19.51
C ALA A 143 21.42 19.28 18.86
N ARG A 144 21.33 19.42 17.52
CA ARG A 144 20.10 19.14 16.77
C ARG A 144 19.84 17.65 16.60
N ARG A 145 20.88 16.81 16.64
CA ARG A 145 20.69 15.34 16.64
C ARG A 145 19.98 14.83 17.89
N GLN A 146 20.13 15.47 19.04
CA GLN A 146 19.37 15.10 20.24
C GLN A 146 17.88 15.42 20.07
N GLU A 147 17.57 16.66 19.67
CA GLU A 147 16.18 17.09 19.40
C GLU A 147 15.52 16.23 18.31
N LEU A 148 16.25 15.88 17.26
CA LEU A 148 15.78 14.98 16.20
C LEU A 148 15.47 13.59 16.77
N ARG A 149 16.36 13.01 17.58
CA ARG A 149 16.12 11.69 18.20
C ARG A 149 14.86 11.66 19.06
N GLU A 150 14.62 12.72 19.83
CA GLU A 150 13.41 12.84 20.65
C GLU A 150 12.15 12.89 19.78
N ARG A 151 12.17 13.66 18.70
CA ARG A 151 11.05 13.76 17.76
C ARG A 151 10.79 12.46 17.01
N VAL A 152 11.84 11.83 16.48
CA VAL A 152 11.75 10.50 15.81
C VAL A 152 11.15 9.47 16.76
N GLN A 153 11.61 9.43 18.01
CA GLN A 153 11.07 8.49 18.99
C GLN A 153 9.61 8.80 19.35
N ALA A 154 9.24 10.07 19.49
CA ALA A 154 7.86 10.48 19.76
C ALA A 154 6.91 10.12 18.61
N VAL A 155 7.32 10.34 17.36
CA VAL A 155 6.50 9.95 16.20
C VAL A 155 6.43 8.42 16.07
N GLN A 156 7.51 7.70 16.37
CA GLN A 156 7.50 6.24 16.42
C GLN A 156 6.54 5.70 17.49
N ASP A 157 6.55 6.29 18.69
CA ASP A 157 5.62 5.95 19.78
C ASP A 157 4.18 6.25 19.37
N PHE A 158 3.95 7.40 18.73
CA PHE A 158 2.66 7.76 18.16
C PHE A 158 2.17 6.74 17.14
N LYS A 159 2.98 6.40 16.12
CA LYS A 159 2.65 5.41 15.08
C LYS A 159 2.29 4.06 15.71
N SER A 160 3.03 3.64 16.74
CA SER A 160 2.84 2.36 17.42
C SER A 160 1.56 2.32 18.22
N TRP A 161 1.33 3.34 19.04
CA TRP A 161 0.09 3.47 19.81
C TRP A 161 -1.14 3.58 18.89
N SER A 162 -1.08 4.41 17.85
CA SER A 162 -2.20 4.61 16.93
C SER A 162 -2.53 3.34 16.16
N SER A 163 -1.51 2.60 15.70
CA SER A 163 -1.71 1.30 15.03
C SER A 163 -2.36 0.27 15.95
N LEU A 164 -1.94 0.19 17.22
CA LEU A 164 -2.58 -0.70 18.19
C LEU A 164 -4.05 -0.35 18.36
N LYS A 165 -4.36 0.94 18.53
CA LYS A 165 -5.73 1.45 18.67
C LYS A 165 -6.57 1.13 17.43
N TRP A 166 -6.07 1.41 16.22
CA TRP A 166 -6.79 1.18 14.97
C TRP A 166 -7.08 -0.31 14.75
N TRP A 167 -6.11 -1.20 14.98
CA TRP A 167 -6.35 -2.64 14.89
C TRP A 167 -7.37 -3.13 15.91
N ALA A 168 -7.29 -2.64 17.16
CA ALA A 168 -8.26 -2.98 18.19
C ALA A 168 -9.69 -2.54 17.81
N ASP A 169 -9.84 -1.37 17.19
CA ASP A 169 -11.13 -0.89 16.70
C ASP A 169 -11.64 -1.72 15.52
N VAL A 170 -10.75 -2.07 14.57
CA VAL A 170 -11.09 -2.95 13.44
C VAL A 170 -11.57 -4.32 13.92
N PHE A 171 -10.89 -4.95 14.88
CA PHE A 171 -11.29 -6.28 15.36
C PHE A 171 -12.60 -6.28 16.15
N LYS A 172 -13.00 -5.12 16.70
CA LYS A 172 -14.34 -4.94 17.28
C LYS A 172 -15.41 -4.80 16.19
N ALA A 173 -15.11 -4.06 15.11
CA ALA A 173 -16.06 -3.77 14.04
C ALA A 173 -16.21 -4.93 13.04
N VAL A 174 -15.13 -5.65 12.77
CA VAL A 174 -15.06 -6.77 11.85
C VAL A 174 -14.56 -8.00 12.62
N PRO A 175 -15.48 -8.82 13.16
CA PRO A 175 -15.13 -10.01 13.93
C PRO A 175 -14.19 -10.94 13.15
N THR A 176 -13.29 -11.59 13.87
CA THR A 176 -12.30 -12.48 13.26
C THR A 176 -12.93 -13.83 12.92
N THR A 177 -12.83 -14.22 11.65
CA THR A 177 -13.20 -15.56 11.18
C THR A 177 -11.91 -16.37 10.95
N PRO A 178 -11.66 -17.45 11.70
CA PRO A 178 -10.45 -18.25 11.55
C PRO A 178 -10.30 -18.82 10.14
N GLY A 179 -9.10 -18.69 9.54
CA GLY A 179 -8.77 -19.24 8.22
C GLY A 179 -9.38 -18.51 7.02
N ASP A 180 -10.21 -17.49 7.23
CA ASP A 180 -10.86 -16.76 6.14
C ASP A 180 -9.95 -15.63 5.61
N LEU A 181 -9.39 -15.85 4.41
CA LEU A 181 -8.56 -14.87 3.70
C LEU A 181 -9.34 -13.60 3.36
N HIS A 182 -10.63 -13.71 3.01
CA HIS A 182 -11.46 -12.56 2.70
C HIS A 182 -11.67 -11.69 3.95
N ASN A 183 -11.94 -12.31 5.11
CA ASN A 183 -12.01 -11.59 6.38
C ASN A 183 -10.71 -10.83 6.70
N LYS A 184 -9.53 -11.43 6.49
CA LYS A 184 -8.23 -10.74 6.67
C LYS A 184 -8.10 -9.52 5.75
N MET A 185 -8.48 -9.66 4.48
CA MET A 185 -8.46 -8.57 3.51
C MET A 185 -9.38 -7.42 3.92
N VAL A 186 -10.62 -7.74 4.34
CA VAL A 186 -11.58 -6.75 4.85
C VAL A 186 -11.04 -6.04 6.10
N GLN A 187 -10.44 -6.77 7.04
CA GLN A 187 -9.82 -6.20 8.23
C GLN A 187 -8.64 -5.28 7.87
N SER A 188 -7.80 -5.67 6.91
CA SER A 188 -6.70 -4.85 6.41
C SER A 188 -7.19 -3.54 5.79
N SER A 189 -8.16 -3.61 4.88
CA SER A 189 -8.77 -2.43 4.26
C SER A 189 -9.46 -1.52 5.29
N ALA A 190 -10.19 -2.10 6.26
CA ALA A 190 -10.79 -1.35 7.36
C ALA A 190 -9.76 -0.62 8.23
N PHE A 191 -8.58 -1.21 8.47
CA PHE A 191 -7.49 -0.55 9.17
C PHE A 191 -6.99 0.68 8.42
N ALA A 192 -6.72 0.53 7.12
CA ALA A 192 -6.24 1.63 6.28
C ALA A 192 -7.24 2.79 6.25
N PHE A 193 -8.54 2.48 6.08
CA PHE A 193 -9.62 3.46 6.14
C PHE A 193 -9.69 4.17 7.50
N ARG A 194 -9.59 3.41 8.61
CA ARG A 194 -9.59 3.97 9.96
C ARG A 194 -8.42 4.91 10.21
N ALA A 195 -7.22 4.53 9.76
CA ALA A 195 -6.01 5.35 9.86
C ALA A 195 -6.20 6.69 9.12
N ALA A 196 -6.67 6.66 7.88
CA ALA A 196 -6.94 7.86 7.09
C ALA A 196 -7.97 8.79 7.75
N GLN A 197 -9.06 8.21 8.29
CA GLN A 197 -10.12 8.97 8.93
C GLN A 197 -9.69 9.63 10.24
N GLU A 198 -8.94 8.92 11.10
CA GLU A 198 -8.58 9.43 12.41
C GLU A 198 -7.48 10.49 12.37
N MET A 199 -6.54 10.41 11.42
CA MET A 199 -5.38 11.31 11.35
C MET A 199 -5.78 12.79 11.30
N GLY A 200 -6.83 13.15 10.56
CA GLY A 200 -7.33 14.53 10.50
C GLY A 200 -8.03 15.04 11.77
N ARG A 201 -8.19 14.20 12.80
CA ARG A 201 -8.89 14.52 14.06
C ARG A 201 -7.97 14.59 15.27
N LEU A 202 -6.67 14.31 15.12
CA LEU A 202 -5.72 14.25 16.22
C LEU A 202 -5.17 15.65 16.54
N GLU A 203 -5.29 16.09 17.79
CA GLU A 203 -4.93 17.46 18.19
C GLU A 203 -3.42 17.76 18.09
N TRP A 204 -2.57 16.72 18.17
CA TRP A 204 -1.13 16.83 17.99
C TRP A 204 -0.71 16.83 16.51
N LEU A 205 -1.65 16.73 15.57
CA LEU A 205 -1.41 16.85 14.13
C LEU A 205 -2.06 18.15 13.63
N ARG A 206 -1.27 19.21 13.57
CA ARG A 206 -1.75 20.53 13.14
C ARG A 206 -1.62 20.66 11.63
N SER A 207 -2.76 20.69 10.95
CA SER A 207 -2.83 21.06 9.54
C SER A 207 -3.36 22.48 9.39
N ASP A 208 -2.65 23.31 8.63
CA ASP A 208 -3.12 24.62 8.17
C ASP A 208 -4.03 24.52 6.94
N LYS A 209 -4.03 23.35 6.28
CA LYS A 209 -4.76 23.08 5.05
C LYS A 209 -5.88 22.06 5.28
N PRO A 210 -7.03 22.19 4.63
CA PRO A 210 -8.01 21.13 4.62
C PRO A 210 -7.44 19.90 3.90
N ASN A 211 -7.93 18.71 4.28
CA ASN A 211 -7.60 17.47 3.59
C ASN A 211 -7.95 17.61 2.11
N ALA A 212 -6.99 17.31 1.23
CA ALA A 212 -7.24 17.33 -0.21
C ALA A 212 -7.67 15.93 -0.64
N ILE A 213 -8.94 15.81 -1.05
CA ILE A 213 -9.47 14.58 -1.66
C ILE A 213 -9.40 14.76 -3.17
N ARG A 214 -8.76 13.83 -3.87
CA ARG A 214 -8.72 13.77 -5.34
C ARG A 214 -9.15 12.37 -5.75
N SER A 215 -10.04 12.26 -6.72
CA SER A 215 -10.42 10.98 -7.30
C SER A 215 -10.08 10.99 -8.78
N GLN A 216 -9.36 9.97 -9.24
CA GLN A 216 -9.04 9.79 -10.64
C GLN A 216 -9.33 8.36 -11.06
N THR A 217 -10.03 8.21 -12.18
CA THR A 217 -10.22 6.91 -12.82
C THR A 217 -9.23 6.81 -13.98
N PHE A 218 -8.46 5.73 -13.96
CA PHE A 218 -7.58 5.33 -15.05
C PHE A 218 -8.24 4.22 -15.85
N GLU A 219 -8.11 4.29 -17.17
CA GLU A 219 -8.40 3.19 -18.07
C GLU A 219 -7.13 2.97 -18.91
N CYS A 220 -6.38 1.94 -18.55
CA CYS A 220 -5.04 1.72 -19.11
C CYS A 220 -4.70 0.22 -19.17
N MET A 221 -3.60 -0.11 -19.83
CA MET A 221 -3.05 -1.46 -19.81
C MET A 221 -2.54 -1.79 -18.41
N GLN A 222 -2.69 -3.05 -17.97
CA GLN A 222 -2.23 -3.47 -16.64
C GLN A 222 -0.76 -3.09 -16.36
N LYS A 223 0.10 -3.23 -17.38
CA LYS A 223 1.53 -2.87 -17.28
C LYS A 223 1.79 -1.38 -17.01
N ASP A 224 0.86 -0.50 -17.39
CA ASP A 224 1.00 0.95 -17.27
C ASP A 224 0.34 1.49 -15.98
N LEU A 225 -0.46 0.67 -15.30
CA LEU A 225 -1.22 1.05 -14.10
C LEU A 225 -0.31 1.59 -12.99
N HIS A 226 0.83 0.92 -12.76
CA HIS A 226 1.81 1.33 -11.77
C HIS A 226 2.36 2.73 -12.03
N GLN A 227 2.76 3.01 -13.27
CA GLN A 227 3.29 4.30 -13.66
C GLN A 227 2.24 5.41 -13.48
N ASN A 228 0.99 5.16 -13.90
CA ASN A 228 -0.10 6.13 -13.79
C ASN A 228 -0.42 6.50 -12.33
N ILE A 229 -0.44 5.50 -11.44
CA ILE A 229 -0.71 5.73 -10.01
C ILE A 229 0.46 6.43 -9.34
N MET A 230 1.69 6.07 -9.72
CA MET A 230 2.89 6.73 -9.23
C MET A 230 2.92 8.20 -9.65
N GLU A 231 2.66 8.52 -10.92
CA GLU A 231 2.62 9.90 -11.41
C GLU A 231 1.57 10.73 -10.66
N LEU A 232 0.41 10.15 -10.38
CA LEU A 232 -0.63 10.81 -9.60
C LEU A 232 -0.22 11.00 -8.13
N ALA A 233 0.34 9.98 -7.48
CA ALA A 233 0.79 10.05 -6.10
C ALA A 233 1.94 11.06 -5.95
N ILE A 234 2.99 10.93 -6.77
CA ILE A 234 4.20 11.74 -6.71
C ILE A 234 3.94 13.18 -7.17
N GLY A 235 3.07 13.39 -8.15
CA GLY A 235 2.68 14.73 -8.60
C GLY A 235 2.09 15.62 -7.51
N THR A 236 1.65 15.05 -6.38
CA THR A 236 1.19 15.80 -5.21
C THR A 236 2.31 16.27 -4.28
N PHE A 237 3.48 15.63 -4.35
CA PHE A 237 4.61 16.01 -3.52
C PHE A 237 5.35 17.18 -4.16
N GLN A 238 5.12 18.37 -3.63
CA GLN A 238 5.93 19.52 -4.01
C GLN A 238 7.38 19.34 -3.53
N GLY A 239 8.31 19.29 -4.46
CA GLY A 239 9.75 19.31 -4.16
C GLY A 239 10.33 18.00 -3.61
N LEU A 240 9.77 16.84 -3.94
CA LEU A 240 10.52 15.58 -3.80
C LEU A 240 11.71 15.61 -4.75
N ASP A 241 12.88 15.30 -4.22
CA ASP A 241 14.07 15.06 -5.02
C ASP A 241 14.00 13.68 -5.69
N GLU A 242 14.83 13.50 -6.71
CA GLU A 242 14.87 12.28 -7.53
C GLU A 242 15.17 11.02 -6.70
N ILE A 243 15.96 11.14 -5.62
CA ILE A 243 16.31 10.02 -4.75
C ILE A 243 15.08 9.56 -3.98
N SER A 244 14.36 10.48 -3.34
CA SER A 244 13.12 10.15 -2.64
C SER A 244 12.05 9.61 -3.59
N ARG A 245 11.99 10.11 -4.83
CA ARG A 245 11.10 9.58 -5.89
C ARG A 245 11.37 8.10 -6.16
N ARG A 246 12.63 7.74 -6.41
CA ARG A 246 13.04 6.33 -6.63
C ARG A 246 12.85 5.46 -5.40
N ALA A 247 12.96 6.01 -4.19
CA ALA A 247 12.73 5.27 -2.96
C ALA A 247 11.23 4.99 -2.70
N LEU A 248 10.32 5.81 -3.23
CA LEU A 248 8.87 5.60 -3.12
C LEU A 248 8.33 4.58 -4.14
N GLU A 249 8.94 4.48 -5.31
CA GLU A 249 8.48 3.60 -6.39
C GLU A 249 8.25 2.14 -5.94
N PRO A 250 9.19 1.47 -5.24
CA PRO A 250 8.98 0.10 -4.79
C PRO A 250 7.81 -0.04 -3.82
N ILE A 251 7.52 1.01 -3.02
CA ILE A 251 6.38 1.03 -2.10
C ILE A 251 5.07 1.10 -2.88
N PHE A 252 4.97 1.96 -3.89
CA PHE A 252 3.77 2.04 -4.73
C PHE A 252 3.56 0.76 -5.56
N LYS A 253 4.65 0.11 -5.99
CA LYS A 253 4.59 -1.22 -6.60
C LYS A 253 4.02 -2.25 -5.63
N GLU A 254 4.45 -2.27 -4.37
CA GLU A 254 3.88 -3.17 -3.35
C GLU A 254 2.41 -2.86 -3.05
N VAL A 255 2.03 -1.58 -2.94
CA VAL A 255 0.64 -1.16 -2.76
C VAL A 255 -0.24 -1.78 -3.84
N LEU A 256 0.21 -1.71 -5.10
CA LEU A 256 -0.54 -2.23 -6.23
C LEU A 256 -0.55 -3.75 -6.32
N ASN A 257 0.57 -4.40 -6.08
CA ASN A 257 0.62 -5.86 -6.00
C ASN A 257 -0.32 -6.36 -4.91
N SER A 258 -0.36 -5.68 -3.76
CA SER A 258 -1.25 -6.04 -2.64
C SER A 258 -2.74 -5.85 -2.94
N ALA A 259 -3.09 -5.03 -3.95
CA ALA A 259 -4.46 -4.80 -4.38
C ALA A 259 -4.85 -5.77 -5.51
N SER A 260 -4.02 -5.88 -6.55
CA SER A 260 -4.36 -6.53 -7.82
C SER A 260 -4.52 -8.07 -7.77
N ASP A 261 -3.91 -8.74 -6.81
CA ASP A 261 -3.90 -10.20 -6.78
C ASP A 261 -5.22 -10.83 -6.30
N LYS A 262 -6.11 -10.08 -5.64
CA LYS A 262 -7.20 -10.68 -4.83
C LYS A 262 -8.57 -9.95 -4.83
N THR A 263 -8.74 -8.83 -5.56
CA THR A 263 -9.83 -7.86 -5.27
C THR A 263 -10.83 -7.59 -6.41
N VAL A 264 -11.17 -8.58 -7.23
CA VAL A 264 -12.05 -8.38 -8.41
C VAL A 264 -13.44 -7.79 -8.08
N GLU A 265 -13.89 -7.83 -6.82
CA GLU A 265 -15.19 -7.28 -6.38
C GLU A 265 -15.11 -6.40 -5.11
N PHE A 266 -13.91 -6.03 -4.64
CA PHE A 266 -13.72 -5.37 -3.34
C PHE A 266 -12.93 -4.06 -3.47
N GLU A 267 -13.47 -2.98 -2.92
CA GLU A 267 -12.74 -1.71 -2.81
C GLU A 267 -11.67 -1.82 -1.74
N ASP A 268 -10.41 -1.75 -2.18
CA ASP A 268 -9.28 -2.01 -1.33
C ASP A 268 -8.63 -0.73 -0.85
N HIS A 269 -8.53 -0.55 0.47
CA HIS A 269 -7.91 0.64 1.06
C HIS A 269 -6.47 0.35 1.46
N ARG A 270 -5.55 1.24 1.07
CA ARG A 270 -4.12 1.19 1.38
C ARG A 270 -3.64 2.57 1.80
N VAL A 271 -2.67 2.64 2.71
CA VAL A 271 -2.15 3.92 3.21
C VAL A 271 -0.63 3.96 3.13
N VAL A 272 -0.08 5.06 2.63
CA VAL A 272 1.33 5.40 2.80
C VAL A 272 1.42 6.56 3.78
N MET A 273 2.16 6.37 4.88
CA MET A 273 2.42 7.40 5.88
C MET A 273 3.89 7.80 5.81
N ALA A 274 4.16 8.98 5.29
CA ALA A 274 5.48 9.57 5.23
C ALA A 274 5.72 10.54 6.39
N GLU A 275 6.92 10.50 6.94
CA GLU A 275 7.44 11.39 7.96
C GLU A 275 8.63 12.14 7.41
N LYS A 276 8.67 13.46 7.62
CA LYS A 276 9.81 14.33 7.28
C LYS A 276 10.22 15.12 8.51
N HIS A 277 11.52 15.22 8.76
CA HIS A 277 12.06 16.17 9.72
C HIS A 277 12.90 17.22 9.01
N GLU A 278 12.60 18.49 9.25
CA GLU A 278 13.31 19.60 8.64
C GLU A 278 13.57 20.72 9.65
N LEU A 279 14.71 21.40 9.49
CA LEU A 279 14.98 22.60 10.27
C LEU A 279 14.26 23.77 9.61
N ASN A 280 13.30 24.36 10.31
CA ASN A 280 12.68 25.58 9.83
C ASN A 280 13.66 26.74 10.03
N SER A 281 14.20 27.26 8.93
CA SER A 281 15.21 28.34 8.94
C SER A 281 14.71 29.63 9.59
N SER A 282 13.41 29.91 9.55
CA SER A 282 12.83 31.15 10.10
C SER A 282 12.72 31.13 11.62
N THR A 283 12.39 29.97 12.20
CA THR A 283 12.21 29.80 13.65
C THR A 283 13.40 29.13 14.32
N ASN A 284 14.33 28.58 13.53
CA ASN A 284 15.45 27.75 13.98
C ASN A 284 14.99 26.62 14.90
N LYS A 285 13.88 25.96 14.53
CA LYS A 285 13.28 24.83 15.25
C LYS A 285 13.18 23.62 14.34
N MET A 286 13.38 22.43 14.91
CA MET A 286 13.08 21.19 14.21
C MET A 286 11.56 21.08 14.05
N VAL A 287 11.10 20.87 12.83
CA VAL A 287 9.70 20.61 12.50
C VAL A 287 9.61 19.17 12.04
N SER A 288 8.57 18.47 12.48
CA SER A 288 8.29 17.09 12.06
C SER A 288 6.94 17.13 11.36
N SER A 289 6.90 16.73 10.10
CA SER A 289 5.70 16.74 9.28
C SER A 289 5.31 15.31 8.97
N ILE A 290 4.04 14.99 9.17
CA ILE A 290 3.46 13.71 8.78
C ILE A 290 2.55 13.96 7.58
N ARG A 291 2.83 13.23 6.50
CA ARG A 291 2.02 13.16 5.29
C ARG A 291 1.37 11.80 5.22
N LEU A 292 0.06 11.76 5.07
CA LEU A 292 -0.69 10.53 4.82
C LEU A 292 -1.28 10.58 3.41
N ILE A 293 -1.12 9.48 2.68
CA ILE A 293 -1.72 9.24 1.37
C ILE A 293 -2.55 7.97 1.48
N SER A 294 -3.87 8.12 1.45
CA SER A 294 -4.78 6.98 1.36
C SER A 294 -5.12 6.71 -0.09
N PHE A 295 -5.11 5.44 -0.47
CA PHE A 295 -5.53 4.90 -1.75
C PHE A 295 -6.80 4.10 -1.50
N GLN A 296 -7.86 4.40 -2.23
CA GLN A 296 -8.98 3.49 -2.39
C GLN A 296 -8.92 2.96 -3.81
N ILE A 297 -8.59 1.68 -3.95
CA ILE A 297 -8.35 1.03 -5.23
C ILE A 297 -9.57 0.17 -5.53
N GLY A 298 -10.38 0.60 -6.49
CA GLY A 298 -11.42 -0.22 -7.09
C GLY A 298 -10.95 -0.72 -8.44
N GLU A 299 -10.68 -2.02 -8.56
CA GLU A 299 -10.25 -2.61 -9.83
C GLU A 299 -11.39 -3.34 -10.51
N SER A 300 -11.57 -3.04 -11.79
CA SER A 300 -12.33 -3.89 -12.71
C SER A 300 -11.42 -4.27 -13.86
N PHE A 301 -11.13 -5.57 -13.95
CA PHE A 301 -10.41 -6.14 -15.08
C PHE A 301 -11.38 -6.48 -16.19
N TYR A 302 -11.02 -6.14 -17.41
CA TYR A 302 -11.69 -6.65 -18.59
C TYR A 302 -10.64 -6.97 -19.66
N SER A 303 -10.87 -8.07 -20.35
CA SER A 303 -10.03 -8.49 -21.45
C SER A 303 -10.60 -7.90 -22.73
N ILE A 304 -9.74 -7.30 -23.55
CA ILE A 304 -10.08 -6.90 -24.91
C ILE A 304 -9.42 -7.91 -25.84
N ASP A 305 -10.23 -8.61 -26.63
CA ASP A 305 -9.74 -9.47 -27.71
C ASP A 305 -9.30 -8.58 -28.88
N GLU A 306 -8.00 -8.32 -29.00
CA GLU A 306 -7.42 -7.64 -30.16
C GLU A 306 -7.01 -8.64 -31.24
N GLY A 307 -8.00 -9.32 -31.83
CA GLY A 307 -7.79 -10.13 -33.04
C GLY A 307 -6.77 -11.26 -32.88
N LYS A 308 -5.80 -11.35 -33.81
CA LYS A 308 -4.80 -12.45 -33.87
C LYS A 308 -3.61 -12.26 -32.92
N ASP A 309 -3.42 -11.07 -32.35
CA ASP A 309 -2.18 -10.67 -31.66
C ASP A 309 -2.24 -10.86 -30.13
N GLY A 310 -3.26 -11.58 -29.64
CA GLY A 310 -3.38 -12.00 -28.25
C GLY A 310 -4.39 -11.20 -27.43
N ILE A 311 -4.64 -11.69 -26.21
CA ILE A 311 -5.54 -11.08 -25.24
C ILE A 311 -4.78 -9.96 -24.51
N ARG A 312 -5.28 -8.72 -24.60
CA ARG A 312 -4.76 -7.61 -23.80
C ARG A 312 -5.66 -7.39 -22.59
N ARG A 313 -5.04 -7.35 -21.41
CA ARG A 313 -5.74 -7.10 -20.14
C ARG A 313 -5.74 -5.60 -19.85
N MET A 314 -6.91 -5.00 -19.99
CA MET A 314 -7.16 -3.62 -19.60
C MET A 314 -7.62 -3.58 -18.15
N VAL A 315 -7.26 -2.50 -17.47
CA VAL A 315 -7.67 -2.23 -16.10
C VAL A 315 -8.37 -0.89 -16.06
N ARG A 316 -9.61 -0.89 -15.57
CA ARG A 316 -10.25 0.32 -15.10
C ARG A 316 -10.09 0.38 -13.59
N CYS A 317 -9.24 1.30 -13.14
CA CYS A 317 -8.90 1.49 -11.75
C CYS A 317 -9.35 2.88 -11.31
N THR A 318 -10.22 2.97 -10.33
CA THR A 318 -10.52 4.23 -9.66
C THR A 318 -9.63 4.32 -8.43
N VAL A 319 -8.86 5.40 -8.35
CA VAL A 319 -8.02 5.69 -7.19
C VAL A 319 -8.48 6.99 -6.56
N GLU A 320 -8.99 6.89 -5.33
CA GLU A 320 -9.22 8.05 -4.48
C GLU A 320 -7.99 8.28 -3.59
N PHE A 321 -7.55 9.54 -3.57
CA PHE A 321 -6.42 10.07 -2.84
C PHE A 321 -6.93 10.99 -1.77
N MET A 322 -6.66 10.63 -0.51
CA MET A 322 -6.75 11.58 0.58
C MET A 322 -5.34 11.97 0.99
N GLN A 323 -4.97 13.24 0.73
CA GLN A 323 -3.74 13.83 1.21
C GLN A 323 -4.01 14.61 2.49
N PHE A 324 -3.29 14.24 3.54
CA PHE A 324 -3.25 14.94 4.81
C PHE A 324 -1.81 15.30 5.14
N ASP A 325 -1.55 16.59 5.33
CA ASP A 325 -0.23 17.11 5.70
C ASP A 325 -0.37 17.85 7.03
N ALA A 326 0.36 17.42 8.05
CA ALA A 326 0.30 18.08 9.35
C ALA A 326 1.67 18.18 10.03
N GLU A 327 1.87 19.26 10.76
CA GLU A 327 2.96 19.40 11.72
C GLU A 327 2.63 18.61 12.99
N PHE A 328 3.58 17.77 13.42
CA PHE A 328 3.53 17.02 14.66
C PHE A 328 3.93 17.92 15.84
N ASP A 329 2.94 18.28 16.65
CA ASP A 329 3.13 19.02 17.89
C ASP A 329 3.57 18.08 19.01
N LEU A 330 4.89 18.01 19.19
CA LEU A 330 5.54 17.25 20.24
C LEU A 330 5.06 17.63 21.65
N ALA A 331 4.76 18.91 21.91
CA ALA A 331 4.36 19.35 23.23
C ALA A 331 2.95 18.88 23.60
N ILE A 332 2.02 18.86 22.63
CA ILE A 332 0.68 18.30 22.82
C ILE A 332 0.77 16.78 22.96
N TRP A 333 1.54 16.12 22.08
CA TRP A 333 1.76 14.67 22.17
C TRP A 333 2.32 14.25 23.53
N ASN A 334 3.36 14.92 24.03
CA ASN A 334 4.00 14.57 25.31
C ASN A 334 3.04 14.70 26.51
N ARG A 335 2.09 15.64 26.48
CA ARG A 335 1.06 15.75 27.53
C ARG A 335 0.07 14.60 27.46
N PHE A 336 -0.29 14.18 26.24
CA PHE A 336 -1.21 13.07 26.01
C PHE A 336 -0.57 11.72 26.35
N GLU A 337 0.66 11.48 25.88
CA GLU A 337 1.34 10.20 26.02
C GLU A 337 1.64 9.83 27.48
N GLY A 338 1.71 10.81 28.39
CA GLY A 338 1.88 10.57 29.82
C GLY A 338 0.75 9.73 30.44
N GLY A 339 -0.41 9.64 29.76
CA GLY A 339 -1.52 8.76 30.14
C GLY A 339 -1.48 7.37 29.48
N ILE A 340 -0.53 7.11 28.58
CA ILE A 340 -0.42 5.83 27.84
C ILE A 340 0.63 4.95 28.51
N ALA A 341 0.30 3.68 28.74
CA ALA A 341 1.25 2.69 29.25
C ALA A 341 2.41 2.46 28.27
N ALA A 342 3.63 2.30 28.78
CA ALA A 342 4.83 2.14 27.96
C ALA A 342 4.73 0.93 27.02
N GLU A 343 4.11 -0.15 27.49
CA GLU A 343 3.86 -1.37 26.73
C GLU A 343 2.97 -1.11 25.51
N GLN A 344 1.93 -0.27 25.64
CA GLN A 344 1.05 0.10 24.53
C GLN A 344 1.78 0.94 23.49
N LYS A 345 2.68 1.83 23.92
CA LYS A 345 3.53 2.62 23.00
C LYS A 345 4.52 1.74 22.23
N GLN A 346 4.87 0.56 22.74
CA GLN A 346 5.82 -0.34 22.10
C GLN A 346 5.18 -1.55 21.42
N ALA A 347 3.90 -1.82 21.68
CA ALA A 347 3.21 -3.03 21.24
C ALA A 347 3.31 -3.28 19.72
N CYS A 348 3.20 -2.24 18.90
CA CYS A 348 3.26 -2.33 17.44
C CYS A 348 4.62 -1.91 16.86
N ARG A 349 5.66 -1.76 17.70
CA ARG A 349 6.98 -1.26 17.24
C ARG A 349 7.59 -2.14 16.15
N ASP A 350 7.63 -3.45 16.37
CA ASP A 350 8.22 -4.38 15.41
C ASP A 350 7.42 -4.45 14.10
N PHE A 351 6.09 -4.38 14.21
CA PHE A 351 5.20 -4.27 13.06
C PHE A 351 5.52 -3.03 12.21
N ILE A 352 5.69 -1.87 12.85
CA ILE A 352 6.06 -0.63 12.17
C ILE A 352 7.43 -0.74 11.55
N LEU A 353 8.45 -1.13 12.32
CA LEU A 353 9.83 -1.21 11.84
C LEU A 353 9.97 -2.13 10.62
N LYS A 354 9.24 -3.25 10.58
CA LYS A 354 9.20 -4.15 9.41
C LYS A 354 8.58 -3.51 8.17
N ARG A 355 7.73 -2.50 8.35
CA ARG A 355 7.00 -1.77 7.30
C ARG A 355 7.53 -0.35 7.09
N THR A 356 8.61 0.03 7.76
CA THR A 356 9.26 1.33 7.61
C THR A 356 10.36 1.24 6.56
N VAL A 357 10.32 2.18 5.61
CA VAL A 357 11.38 2.39 4.63
C VAL A 357 12.10 3.68 4.97
N ASP A 358 13.40 3.57 5.28
CA ASP A 358 14.28 4.72 5.52
C ASP A 358 14.93 5.15 4.20
N MET A 359 14.62 6.36 3.73
CA MET A 359 15.14 6.89 2.45
C MET A 359 16.58 7.40 2.52
N ASP A 360 17.12 7.58 3.72
CA ASP A 360 18.52 7.99 3.96
C ASP A 360 19.52 6.85 3.70
N ARG A 361 19.06 5.61 3.52
CA ARG A 361 19.93 4.46 3.28
C ARG A 361 19.91 4.08 1.80
N PRO A 362 21.07 3.82 1.18
CA PRO A 362 21.09 3.25 -0.17
C PRO A 362 20.24 1.97 -0.20
N VAL A 363 19.38 1.87 -1.22
CA VAL A 363 18.26 0.92 -1.39
C VAL A 363 18.63 -0.56 -1.14
N ALA A 364 19.92 -0.90 -1.17
CA ALA A 364 20.46 -2.24 -0.93
C ALA A 364 20.19 -2.85 0.47
N THR A 365 19.54 -2.14 1.39
CA THR A 365 19.41 -2.60 2.79
C THR A 365 18.01 -2.45 3.40
N VAL A 366 16.95 -2.58 2.60
CA VAL A 366 15.62 -2.87 3.17
C VAL A 366 15.57 -4.37 3.47
N ALA A 367 15.44 -4.73 4.75
CA ALA A 367 15.58 -6.10 5.23
C ALA A 367 14.67 -7.08 4.46
N GLY A 368 15.26 -7.89 3.58
CA GLY A 368 14.58 -8.92 2.79
C GLY A 368 14.31 -8.59 1.32
N TRP A 369 14.68 -7.40 0.85
CA TRP A 369 14.49 -7.00 -0.54
C TRP A 369 15.71 -7.46 -1.34
N LYS A 370 15.66 -8.71 -1.84
CA LYS A 370 16.42 -9.02 -3.05
C LYS A 370 15.68 -8.33 -4.19
N LEU A 371 16.23 -7.24 -4.69
CA LEU A 371 15.99 -6.88 -6.08
C LEU A 371 16.49 -8.09 -6.87
N ASP A 372 15.57 -8.84 -7.46
CA ASP A 372 15.94 -9.76 -8.51
C ASP A 372 16.53 -8.87 -9.61
N ASP A 373 17.86 -8.83 -9.65
CA ASP A 373 18.60 -8.20 -10.73
C ASP A 373 18.27 -9.01 -11.99
N ASP A 374 17.25 -8.58 -12.73
CA ASP A 374 16.97 -9.00 -14.11
C ASP A 374 18.06 -8.42 -15.06
N SER A 375 19.32 -8.60 -14.68
CA SER A 375 20.53 -8.18 -15.38
C SER A 375 21.08 -9.31 -16.26
N ASP A 376 20.21 -10.09 -16.89
CA ASP A 376 20.58 -11.01 -17.98
C ASP A 376 19.80 -10.62 -19.25
N CYS A 377 20.17 -9.47 -19.81
CA CYS A 377 19.81 -9.04 -21.17
C CYS A 377 20.94 -8.17 -21.73
N SER A 378 22.05 -8.78 -22.16
CA SER A 378 23.10 -8.33 -23.10
C SER A 378 24.18 -9.43 -23.13
N ASP A 379 24.65 -10.06 -24.21
CA ASP A 379 24.42 -10.03 -25.66
C ASP A 379 24.60 -11.47 -26.18
#